data_AF-A0A1J4KHS2-F1
#
_entry.id   AF-A0A1J4KHS2-F1
#
_cell.length_a   1.000
_cell.length_b   1.000
_cell.length_c   1.000
_cell.angle_alpha   90.00
_cell.angle_beta   90.00
_cell.angle_gamma   90.00
#
_symmetry.space_group_name_H-M   'P 1'
#
loop_
_entity.id
_entity.type
_entity.pdbx_description
1 polymer ?
#
loop_
_entity_poly.entity_id
_entity_poly.type
_entity_poly.pdbx_seq_one_letter_code
_entity_poly.pdbx_strand_id
1 'polypeptide(L)'
;MSVDTLKDQSPLVQVGWNYIEEEYASKSMREKKEAYRLIQLLCCSMITTQHAIDQMVAICGNGIPAIKIATILRTSEGTTKRRKQTPNKSRKQNPWQEKENMRLLKAVHLYGLNRWAKVARFVGGGRTSQQCFQKWHRCLNPFLNKGHWTEEEDKKLIELVRKHGDFSWQKVSSEIQTRSDFMCRCRYQILLKKANQEKTVEIKPLYVPEETKNSLVLNSPFLADLEGDELSEWEFKTEIYAEMNMCYK
;
A
#
# COMPACT_ATOMS: atom_id res chain seq x y z
N MET A 1 -17.50 17.92 -24.36
CA MET A 1 -16.14 17.71 -23.82
C MET A 1 -16.08 16.26 -23.38
N SER A 2 -15.34 15.40 -24.09
CA SER A 2 -15.36 13.95 -23.86
C SER A 2 -14.64 13.57 -22.56
N VAL A 3 -14.98 12.38 -22.07
CA VAL A 3 -14.52 11.76 -20.82
C VAL A 3 -13.00 11.44 -20.83
N ASP A 4 -12.30 11.73 -21.93
CA ASP A 4 -10.90 11.37 -22.15
C ASP A 4 -9.86 12.35 -21.57
N THR A 5 -10.27 13.53 -21.08
CA THR A 5 -9.36 14.53 -20.47
C THR A 5 -8.86 14.19 -19.05
N LEU A 6 -9.21 13.03 -18.49
CA LEU A 6 -8.79 12.62 -17.13
C LEU A 6 -7.37 12.02 -17.06
N LYS A 7 -6.74 11.66 -18.19
CA LYS A 7 -5.41 11.01 -18.19
C LYS A 7 -4.22 11.97 -18.05
N ASP A 8 -4.43 13.29 -18.16
CA ASP A 8 -3.38 14.32 -18.11
C ASP A 8 -3.26 15.04 -16.76
N GLN A 9 -4.01 14.61 -15.74
CA GLN A 9 -3.90 15.22 -14.42
C GLN A 9 -2.71 14.65 -13.67
N SER A 10 -1.77 15.52 -13.31
CA SER A 10 -0.61 15.19 -12.46
C SER A 10 -1.05 14.33 -11.28
N PRO A 11 -0.38 13.20 -10.97
CA PRO A 11 -0.73 12.36 -9.84
C PRO A 11 -0.85 13.10 -8.50
N LEU A 12 -0.09 14.20 -8.32
CA LEU A 12 -0.19 15.02 -7.12
C LEU A 12 -1.57 15.71 -6.97
N VAL A 13 -2.23 16.02 -8.08
CA VAL A 13 -3.59 16.58 -8.06
C VAL A 13 -4.56 15.52 -7.52
N GLN A 14 -4.44 14.26 -7.97
CA GLN A 14 -5.23 13.15 -7.43
C GLN A 14 -4.95 12.90 -5.94
N VAL A 15 -3.70 13.06 -5.48
CA VAL A 15 -3.40 13.04 -4.02
C VAL A 15 -4.23 14.11 -3.30
N GLY A 16 -4.34 15.31 -3.88
CA GLY A 16 -5.16 16.38 -3.32
C GLY A 16 -6.66 16.08 -3.34
N TRP A 17 -7.17 15.40 -4.37
CA TRP A 17 -8.55 14.87 -4.36
C TRP A 17 -8.78 13.92 -3.19
N ASN A 18 -7.85 13.00 -2.95
CA ASN A 18 -7.98 12.04 -1.86
C ASN A 18 -8.01 12.74 -0.49
N TYR A 19 -7.21 13.80 -0.30
CA TYR A 19 -7.30 14.62 0.92
C TYR A 19 -8.64 15.37 1.04
N ILE A 20 -9.21 15.83 -0.07
CA ILE A 20 -10.53 16.47 -0.10
C ILE A 20 -11.62 15.46 0.29
N GLU A 21 -11.59 14.25 -0.28
CA GLU A 21 -12.57 13.22 0.04
C GLU A 21 -12.55 12.80 1.51
N GLU A 22 -11.34 12.71 2.08
CA GLU A 22 -11.13 12.41 3.49
C GLU A 22 -11.58 13.55 4.41
N GLU A 23 -11.08 14.76 4.17
CA GLU A 23 -11.29 15.91 5.06
C GLU A 23 -12.70 16.49 4.96
N TYR A 24 -13.27 16.49 3.76
CA TYR A 24 -14.56 17.10 3.46
C TYR A 24 -15.65 16.05 3.22
N ALA A 25 -15.59 14.90 3.88
CA ALA A 25 -16.53 13.79 3.70
C ALA A 25 -18.01 14.22 3.79
N SER A 26 -18.35 15.17 4.66
CA SER A 26 -19.70 15.70 4.86
C SER A 26 -20.12 16.82 3.91
N LYS A 27 -19.20 17.34 3.09
CA LYS A 27 -19.47 18.45 2.15
C LYS A 27 -20.08 17.96 0.85
N SER A 28 -20.81 18.84 0.18
CA SER A 28 -21.42 18.55 -1.11
C SER A 28 -20.36 18.32 -2.19
N MET A 29 -20.73 17.53 -3.20
CA MET A 29 -19.86 17.28 -4.36
C MET A 29 -19.46 18.57 -5.10
N ARG A 30 -20.32 19.61 -5.04
CA ARG A 30 -20.01 20.93 -5.63
C ARG A 30 -18.87 21.62 -4.89
N GLU A 31 -18.94 21.67 -3.55
CA GLU A 31 -17.89 22.25 -2.71
C GLU A 31 -16.56 21.51 -2.89
N LYS A 32 -16.60 20.17 -2.90
CA LYS A 32 -15.42 19.32 -3.14
C LYS A 32 -14.78 19.58 -4.51
N LYS A 33 -15.58 19.71 -5.57
CA LYS A 33 -15.09 20.03 -6.91
C LYS A 33 -14.45 21.42 -6.99
N GLU A 34 -14.97 22.40 -6.26
CA GLU A 34 -14.36 23.73 -6.20
C GLU A 34 -13.01 23.68 -5.44
N ALA A 35 -12.96 22.99 -4.30
CA ALA A 35 -11.70 22.73 -3.60
C ALA A 35 -10.69 22.00 -4.51
N TYR A 36 -11.15 21.06 -5.33
CA TYR A 36 -10.30 20.35 -6.27
C TYR A 36 -9.70 21.26 -7.35
N ARG A 37 -10.50 22.19 -7.88
CA ARG A 37 -10.03 23.23 -8.80
C ARG A 37 -8.93 24.08 -8.17
N LEU A 38 -9.05 24.45 -6.90
CA LEU A 38 -8.01 25.19 -6.18
C LEU A 38 -6.71 24.37 -6.07
N ILE A 39 -6.78 23.06 -5.82
CA ILE A 39 -5.60 22.18 -5.84
C ILE A 39 -4.94 22.14 -7.21
N GLN A 40 -5.73 22.06 -8.30
CA GLN A 40 -5.19 22.09 -9.67
C GLN A 40 -4.41 23.38 -9.92
N LEU A 41 -5.01 24.53 -9.59
CA LEU A 41 -4.38 25.84 -9.74
C LEU A 41 -3.10 25.95 -8.89
N LEU A 42 -3.13 25.45 -7.66
CA LEU A 42 -1.98 25.45 -6.76
C LEU A 42 -0.83 24.58 -7.30
N CYS A 43 -1.13 23.36 -7.77
CA CYS A 43 -0.12 22.47 -8.38
C CYS A 43 0.51 23.09 -9.64
N CYS A 44 -0.26 23.88 -10.39
CA CYS A 44 0.22 24.63 -11.55
C CYS A 44 0.90 25.95 -11.18
N SER A 45 1.05 26.29 -9.89
CA SER A 45 1.61 27.56 -9.42
C SER A 45 0.86 28.81 -9.94
N MET A 46 -0.43 28.67 -10.28
CA MET A 46 -1.29 29.76 -10.78
C MET A 46 -1.85 30.63 -9.65
N ILE A 47 -1.88 30.09 -8.42
CA ILE A 47 -2.31 30.78 -7.22
C ILE A 47 -1.31 30.52 -6.09
N THR A 48 -1.27 31.42 -5.10
CA THR A 48 -0.44 31.24 -3.91
C THR A 48 -1.06 30.20 -2.96
N THR A 49 -0.23 29.60 -2.11
CA THR A 49 -0.72 28.69 -1.06
C THR A 49 -1.72 29.40 -0.15
N GLN A 50 -1.45 30.65 0.23
CA GLN A 50 -2.33 31.39 1.12
C GLN A 50 -3.71 31.62 0.48
N HIS A 51 -3.74 32.04 -0.79
CA HIS A 51 -5.00 32.22 -1.51
C HIS A 51 -5.81 30.93 -1.62
N ALA A 52 -5.16 29.79 -1.92
CA ALA A 52 -5.83 28.49 -1.95
C ALA A 52 -6.44 28.12 -0.59
N ILE A 53 -5.72 28.38 0.52
CA ILE A 53 -6.20 28.13 1.88
C ILE A 53 -7.41 29.01 2.19
N ASP A 54 -7.33 30.32 1.94
CA ASP A 54 -8.39 31.27 2.28
C ASP A 54 -9.70 30.92 1.54
N GLN A 55 -9.61 30.58 0.25
CA GLN A 55 -10.76 30.13 -0.55
C GLN A 55 -11.33 28.80 -0.04
N MET A 56 -10.47 27.83 0.31
CA MET A 56 -10.95 26.56 0.88
C MET A 56 -11.61 26.74 2.24
N VAL A 57 -11.09 27.63 3.10
CA VAL A 57 -11.72 27.95 4.39
C VAL A 57 -13.11 28.57 4.16
N ALA A 58 -13.26 29.46 3.18
CA ALA A 58 -14.54 30.07 2.86
C ALA A 58 -15.59 29.05 2.35
N ILE A 59 -15.17 28.03 1.59
CA ILE A 59 -16.07 27.03 0.99
C ILE A 59 -16.33 25.87 1.96
N CYS A 60 -15.27 25.31 2.54
CA CYS A 60 -15.30 24.04 3.28
C CYS A 60 -15.09 24.20 4.79
N GLY A 61 -14.70 25.39 5.28
CA GLY A 61 -14.49 25.69 6.70
C GLY A 61 -13.06 25.43 7.21
N ASN A 62 -12.18 24.82 6.42
CA ASN A 62 -10.76 24.69 6.72
C ASN A 62 -9.93 24.58 5.43
N GLY A 63 -8.61 24.78 5.48
CA GLY A 63 -7.70 24.71 4.32
C GLY A 63 -6.73 23.51 4.32
N ILE A 64 -7.04 22.44 5.06
CA ILE A 64 -6.11 21.33 5.31
C ILE A 64 -5.59 20.66 4.01
N PRO A 65 -6.42 20.38 2.98
CA PRO A 65 -5.94 19.78 1.74
C PRO A 65 -4.90 20.66 1.02
N ALA A 66 -5.13 21.98 0.96
CA ALA A 66 -4.16 22.92 0.39
C ALA A 66 -2.85 22.95 1.18
N ILE A 67 -2.91 22.91 2.52
CA ILE A 67 -1.72 22.86 3.38
C ILE A 67 -0.91 21.58 3.12
N LYS A 68 -1.57 20.41 3.07
CA LYS A 68 -0.91 19.13 2.79
C LYS A 68 -0.22 19.14 1.42
N ILE A 69 -0.91 19.60 0.38
CA ILE A 69 -0.34 19.70 -0.98
C ILE A 69 0.81 20.70 -1.04
N ALA A 70 0.67 21.87 -0.43
CA ALA A 70 1.73 22.87 -0.40
C ALA A 70 2.97 22.38 0.37
N THR A 71 2.78 21.54 1.40
CA THR A 71 3.88 20.90 2.13
C THR A 71 4.67 19.96 1.24
N ILE A 72 3.98 19.16 0.42
CA ILE A 72 4.63 18.31 -0.59
C ILE A 72 5.39 19.20 -1.60
N LEU A 73 4.76 20.22 -2.15
CA LEU A 73 5.37 21.12 -3.14
C LEU A 73 6.60 21.88 -2.60
N ARG A 74 6.63 22.24 -1.32
CA ARG A 74 7.78 22.90 -0.67
C ARG A 74 8.89 21.94 -0.24
N THR A 75 8.66 20.63 -0.27
CA THR A 75 9.64 19.65 0.19
C THR A 75 10.96 19.78 -0.59
N SER A 76 12.08 19.92 0.11
CA SER A 76 13.42 20.01 -0.50
C SER A 76 13.95 18.63 -0.90
N GLU A 77 14.85 18.63 -1.90
CA GLU A 77 15.54 17.41 -2.33
C GLU A 77 16.34 16.76 -1.20
N GLY A 78 16.52 15.44 -1.28
CA GLY A 78 17.28 14.68 -0.30
C GLY A 78 18.78 14.79 -0.51
N THR A 79 19.55 14.50 0.53
CA THR A 79 21.00 14.46 0.42
C THR A 79 21.44 13.29 -0.44
N THR A 80 22.40 13.53 -1.34
CA THR A 80 23.07 12.51 -2.15
C THR A 80 24.14 11.76 -1.37
N LYS A 81 24.54 12.28 -0.20
CA LYS A 81 25.53 11.66 0.68
C LYS A 81 25.01 10.29 1.14
N ARG A 82 25.56 9.24 0.53
CA ARG A 82 25.42 7.86 0.99
C ARG A 82 25.87 7.83 2.45
N ARG A 83 24.97 7.48 3.38
CA ARG A 83 25.34 7.26 4.79
C ARG A 83 26.54 6.30 4.78
N LYS A 84 27.69 6.69 5.37
CA LYS A 84 28.89 5.84 5.41
C LYS A 84 28.50 4.49 6.02
N GLN A 85 28.43 3.46 5.19
CA GLN A 85 28.08 2.11 5.64
C GLN A 85 29.34 1.50 6.25
N THR A 86 29.21 0.93 7.45
CA THR A 86 30.23 0.04 7.98
C THR A 86 30.24 -1.24 7.13
N PRO A 87 31.40 -1.85 6.81
CA PRO A 87 31.51 -2.79 5.69
C PRO A 87 30.81 -4.14 5.86
N ASN A 88 30.14 -4.42 6.99
CA ASN A 88 29.87 -5.80 7.38
C ASN A 88 28.49 -6.07 8.03
N LYS A 89 27.45 -5.33 7.67
CA LYS A 89 26.06 -5.75 7.96
C LYS A 89 25.32 -5.94 6.64
N SER A 90 24.69 -7.09 6.48
CA SER A 90 23.79 -7.40 5.37
C SER A 90 22.88 -6.19 5.11
N ARG A 91 22.68 -5.83 3.84
CA ARG A 91 21.94 -4.63 3.40
C ARG A 91 20.45 -4.74 3.76
N LYS A 92 20.10 -4.66 5.05
CA LYS A 92 18.72 -4.46 5.48
C LYS A 92 18.25 -3.13 4.89
N GLN A 93 17.19 -3.18 4.09
CA GLN A 93 16.66 -2.00 3.46
C GLN A 93 16.10 -1.08 4.56
N ASN A 94 16.56 0.17 4.61
CA ASN A 94 16.00 1.11 5.58
C ASN A 94 14.52 1.36 5.26
N PRO A 95 13.62 1.38 6.27
CA PRO A 95 12.21 1.71 6.07
C PRO A 95 12.02 3.10 5.44
N TRP A 96 11.00 3.25 4.59
CA TRP A 96 10.66 4.53 3.97
C TRP A 96 10.19 5.55 4.99
N GLN A 97 10.83 6.72 5.02
CA GLN A 97 10.45 7.83 5.89
C GLN A 97 9.42 8.73 5.23
N GLU A 98 8.62 9.45 6.03
CA GLU A 98 7.58 10.33 5.47
C GLU A 98 8.17 11.47 4.63
N LYS A 99 9.32 12.02 5.02
CA LYS A 99 10.05 12.99 4.18
C LYS A 99 10.49 12.40 2.84
N GLU A 100 10.85 11.11 2.80
CA GLU A 100 11.17 10.43 1.54
C GLU A 100 9.91 10.24 0.67
N ASN A 101 8.77 9.90 1.28
CA ASN A 101 7.48 9.79 0.60
C ASN A 101 7.08 11.13 -0.04
N MET A 102 7.14 12.24 0.73
CA MET A 102 6.86 13.58 0.22
C MET A 102 7.78 13.98 -0.93
N ARG A 103 9.09 13.69 -0.82
CA ARG A 103 10.04 13.92 -1.92
C ARG A 103 9.69 13.10 -3.15
N LEU A 104 9.24 11.86 -2.97
CA LEU A 104 8.87 10.99 -4.08
C LEU A 104 7.62 11.52 -4.79
N LEU A 105 6.57 11.91 -4.05
CA LEU A 105 5.38 12.56 -4.60
C LEU A 105 5.75 13.84 -5.38
N LYS A 106 6.56 14.72 -4.80
CA LYS A 106 7.04 15.94 -5.46
C LYS A 106 7.88 15.62 -6.71
N ALA A 107 8.79 14.65 -6.63
CA ALA A 107 9.65 14.29 -7.74
C ALA A 107 8.86 13.68 -8.90
N VAL A 108 7.84 12.87 -8.62
CA VAL A 108 6.92 12.36 -9.64
C VAL A 108 6.11 13.49 -10.26
N HIS A 109 5.68 14.48 -9.49
CA HIS A 109 5.02 15.67 -10.02
C HIS A 109 5.95 16.46 -10.97
N LEU A 110 7.23 16.64 -10.60
CA LEU A 110 8.20 17.40 -11.41
C LEU A 110 8.70 16.63 -12.64
N TYR A 111 8.95 15.32 -12.51
CA TYR A 111 9.63 14.53 -13.53
C TYR A 111 8.75 13.50 -14.22
N GLY A 112 7.52 13.28 -13.77
CA GLY A 112 6.62 12.26 -14.29
C GLY A 112 7.05 10.82 -13.97
N LEU A 113 6.26 9.87 -14.45
CA LEU A 113 6.38 8.43 -14.14
C LEU A 113 7.39 7.66 -15.01
N ASN A 114 8.08 8.34 -15.92
CA ASN A 114 9.01 7.70 -16.87
C ASN A 114 10.48 7.98 -16.57
N ARG A 115 10.79 8.83 -15.58
CA ARG A 115 12.15 9.33 -15.30
C ARG A 115 12.62 8.98 -13.89
N TRP A 116 12.56 7.70 -13.54
CA TRP A 116 12.90 7.19 -12.19
C TRP A 116 14.34 7.46 -11.74
N ALA A 117 15.28 7.67 -12.66
CA ALA A 117 16.63 8.13 -12.35
C ALA A 117 16.63 9.55 -11.72
N LYS A 118 15.87 10.47 -12.30
CA LYS A 118 15.71 11.83 -11.76
C LYS A 118 14.92 11.81 -10.45
N VAL A 119 13.88 10.97 -10.38
CA VAL A 119 13.07 10.78 -9.15
C VAL A 119 13.95 10.30 -8.00
N ALA A 120 14.73 9.24 -8.19
CA ALA A 120 15.60 8.70 -7.15
C ALA A 120 16.65 9.72 -6.68
N ARG A 121 17.24 10.48 -7.62
CA ARG A 121 18.19 11.55 -7.28
C ARG A 121 17.56 12.61 -6.39
N PHE A 122 16.33 13.02 -6.67
CA PHE A 122 15.60 14.01 -5.87
C PHE A 122 15.18 13.46 -4.50
N VAL A 123 14.74 12.19 -4.44
CA VAL A 123 14.40 11.53 -3.17
C VAL A 123 15.62 11.47 -2.24
N GLY A 124 16.80 11.18 -2.80
CA GLY A 124 18.07 11.12 -2.07
C GLY A 124 18.13 9.94 -1.11
N GLY A 125 18.98 10.05 -0.07
CA GLY A 125 19.08 9.04 0.99
C GLY A 125 19.65 7.68 0.55
N GLY A 126 20.15 7.57 -0.69
CA GLY A 126 20.63 6.33 -1.28
C GLY A 126 19.53 5.43 -1.86
N ARG A 127 18.30 5.93 -2.03
CA ARG A 127 17.22 5.20 -2.72
C ARG A 127 17.55 5.03 -4.20
N THR A 128 17.35 3.83 -4.73
CA THR A 128 17.55 3.53 -6.16
C THR A 128 16.27 3.81 -6.96
N SER A 129 16.41 3.96 -8.29
CA SER A 129 15.28 4.12 -9.20
C SER A 129 14.26 3.00 -9.10
N GLN A 130 14.73 1.75 -8.96
CA GLN A 130 13.86 0.59 -8.78
C GLN A 130 13.08 0.65 -7.46
N GLN A 131 13.72 1.08 -6.35
CA GLN A 131 13.04 1.25 -5.07
C GLN A 131 11.96 2.34 -5.15
N CYS A 132 12.25 3.48 -5.79
CA CYS A 132 11.26 4.54 -5.99
C CYS A 132 10.09 4.06 -6.86
N PHE A 133 10.36 3.36 -7.96
CA PHE A 133 9.34 2.76 -8.83
C PHE A 133 8.42 1.82 -8.03
N GLN A 134 9.00 0.88 -7.29
CA GLN A 134 8.24 -0.08 -6.48
C GLN A 134 7.41 0.63 -5.41
N LYS A 135 8.00 1.59 -4.68
CA LYS A 135 7.30 2.36 -3.64
C LYS A 135 6.13 3.15 -4.22
N TRP A 136 6.28 3.74 -5.40
CA TRP A 136 5.20 4.40 -6.10
C TRP A 136 4.06 3.43 -6.41
N HIS A 137 4.35 2.38 -7.19
CA HIS A 137 3.32 1.47 -7.70
C HIS A 137 2.63 0.63 -6.64
N ARG A 138 3.26 0.44 -5.46
CA ARG A 138 2.68 -0.37 -4.37
C ARG A 138 2.02 0.44 -3.28
N CYS A 139 2.44 1.68 -3.04
CA CYS A 139 2.02 2.43 -1.85
C CYS A 139 1.61 3.89 -2.11
N LEU A 140 2.33 4.62 -2.97
CA LEU A 140 2.14 6.08 -3.11
C LEU A 140 1.28 6.49 -4.31
N ASN A 141 1.02 5.57 -5.25
CA ASN A 141 0.10 5.81 -6.34
C ASN A 141 -1.30 6.14 -5.77
N PRO A 142 -1.82 7.36 -6.01
CA PRO A 142 -3.07 7.83 -5.39
C PRO A 142 -4.33 7.14 -5.91
N PHE A 143 -4.22 6.39 -7.01
CA PHE A 143 -5.32 5.58 -7.54
C PHE A 143 -5.47 4.23 -6.84
N LEU A 144 -4.55 3.88 -5.94
CA LEU A 144 -4.68 2.68 -5.11
C LEU A 144 -5.67 2.91 -3.99
N ASN A 145 -6.59 1.96 -3.82
CA ASN A 145 -7.48 1.90 -2.67
C ASN A 145 -6.70 1.40 -1.45
N LYS A 146 -6.63 2.24 -0.41
CA LYS A 146 -5.98 1.93 0.88
C LYS A 146 -6.96 1.44 1.96
N GLY A 147 -8.26 1.49 1.68
CA GLY A 147 -9.32 1.05 2.58
C GLY A 147 -9.42 -0.47 2.69
N HIS A 148 -10.41 -0.92 3.47
CA HIS A 148 -10.73 -2.33 3.65
C HIS A 148 -11.09 -3.01 2.34
N TRP A 149 -10.84 -4.31 2.25
CA TRP A 149 -11.28 -5.15 1.13
C TRP A 149 -12.77 -5.41 1.24
N THR A 150 -13.52 -5.18 0.16
CA THR A 150 -14.93 -5.54 0.09
C THR A 150 -15.10 -7.01 -0.32
N GLU A 151 -16.29 -7.57 -0.08
CA GLU A 151 -16.59 -8.94 -0.51
C GLU A 151 -16.55 -9.08 -2.04
N GLU A 152 -16.95 -8.06 -2.78
CA GLU A 152 -16.87 -8.01 -4.23
C GLU A 152 -15.41 -8.02 -4.71
N GLU A 153 -14.54 -7.24 -4.06
CA GLU A 153 -13.11 -7.26 -4.33
C GLU A 153 -12.50 -8.64 -4.05
N ASP A 154 -12.88 -9.29 -2.94
CA ASP A 154 -12.41 -10.64 -2.60
C ASP A 154 -12.88 -11.70 -3.61
N LYS A 155 -14.16 -11.66 -4.00
CA LYS A 155 -14.71 -12.57 -5.03
C LYS A 155 -13.95 -12.41 -6.35
N LYS A 156 -13.75 -11.17 -6.78
CA LYS A 156 -12.98 -10.85 -8.00
C LYS A 156 -11.53 -11.29 -7.88
N LEU A 157 -10.88 -11.09 -6.73
CA LEU A 157 -9.52 -11.54 -6.49
C LEU A 157 -9.40 -13.06 -6.65
N ILE A 158 -10.30 -13.83 -6.03
CA ILE A 158 -10.31 -15.30 -6.12
C ILE A 158 -10.51 -15.77 -7.57
N GLU A 159 -11.43 -15.15 -8.30
CA GLU A 159 -11.67 -15.46 -9.71
C GLU A 159 -10.42 -15.20 -10.57
N LEU A 160 -9.79 -14.04 -10.39
CA LEU A 160 -8.59 -13.66 -11.13
C LEU A 160 -7.40 -14.56 -10.81
N VAL A 161 -7.23 -14.97 -9.55
CA VAL A 161 -6.20 -15.95 -9.16
C VAL A 161 -6.50 -17.32 -9.76
N ARG A 162 -7.77 -17.74 -9.85
CA ARG A 162 -8.14 -18.98 -10.56
C ARG A 162 -7.81 -18.91 -12.05
N LYS A 163 -7.98 -17.75 -12.67
CA LYS A 163 -7.71 -17.52 -14.10
C LYS A 163 -6.21 -17.45 -14.42
N HIS A 164 -5.41 -16.78 -13.58
CA HIS A 164 -4.00 -16.46 -13.88
C HIS A 164 -2.97 -17.22 -13.03
N GLY A 165 -3.42 -17.92 -12.00
CA GLY A 165 -2.58 -18.53 -10.98
C GLY A 165 -2.10 -17.55 -9.90
N ASP A 166 -1.56 -18.10 -8.82
CA ASP A 166 -1.04 -17.42 -7.63
C ASP A 166 0.43 -16.99 -7.75
N PHE A 167 0.95 -16.94 -8.98
CA PHE A 167 2.29 -16.48 -9.33
C PHE A 167 2.27 -15.21 -10.20
N SER A 168 1.13 -14.88 -10.81
CA SER A 168 0.98 -13.78 -11.78
C SER A 168 0.30 -12.54 -11.19
N TRP A 169 0.74 -12.09 -10.01
CA TRP A 169 0.11 -10.99 -9.26
C TRP A 169 0.01 -9.65 -10.01
N GLN A 170 0.95 -9.38 -10.92
CA GLN A 170 0.89 -8.18 -11.77
C GLN A 170 -0.32 -8.22 -12.72
N LYS A 171 -0.63 -9.39 -13.31
CA LYS A 171 -1.81 -9.57 -14.17
C LYS A 171 -3.10 -9.43 -13.35
N VAL A 172 -3.14 -10.08 -12.18
CA VAL A 172 -4.27 -9.98 -11.24
C VAL A 172 -4.53 -8.52 -10.85
N SER A 173 -3.47 -7.79 -10.44
CA SER A 173 -3.56 -6.37 -10.09
C SER A 173 -3.99 -5.50 -11.27
N SER A 174 -3.56 -5.80 -12.50
CA SER A 174 -3.98 -5.03 -13.68
C SER A 174 -5.47 -5.17 -13.99
N GLU A 175 -6.10 -6.32 -13.69
CA GLU A 175 -7.54 -6.54 -13.88
C GLU A 175 -8.38 -6.04 -12.68
N ILE A 176 -7.82 -6.03 -11.46
CA ILE A 176 -8.49 -5.43 -10.29
C ILE A 176 -8.43 -3.90 -10.32
N GLN A 177 -7.37 -3.33 -10.90
CA GLN A 177 -7.08 -1.89 -11.12
C GLN A 177 -6.90 -1.04 -9.85
N THR A 178 -7.64 -1.32 -8.77
CA THR A 178 -7.64 -0.53 -7.53
C THR A 178 -6.60 -0.97 -6.50
N ARG A 179 -6.01 -2.17 -6.65
CA ARG A 179 -5.09 -2.78 -5.68
C ARG A 179 -3.78 -3.15 -6.36
N SER A 180 -2.67 -3.00 -5.63
CA SER A 180 -1.35 -3.38 -6.14
C SER A 180 -1.14 -4.90 -6.11
N ASP A 181 -0.16 -5.38 -6.89
CA ASP A 181 0.27 -6.78 -6.94
C ASP A 181 0.52 -7.35 -5.53
N PHE A 182 1.20 -6.55 -4.70
CA PHE A 182 1.51 -6.90 -3.33
C PHE A 182 0.23 -7.03 -2.47
N MET A 183 -0.69 -6.06 -2.56
CA MET A 183 -1.95 -6.09 -1.81
C MET A 183 -2.78 -7.32 -2.17
N CYS A 184 -2.91 -7.65 -3.46
CA CYS A 184 -3.62 -8.84 -3.94
C CYS A 184 -3.04 -10.12 -3.36
N ARG A 185 -1.71 -10.29 -3.43
CA ARG A 185 -1.03 -11.46 -2.87
C ARG A 185 -1.28 -11.61 -1.38
N CYS A 186 -1.07 -10.54 -0.61
CA CYS A 186 -1.26 -10.57 0.83
C CYS A 186 -2.71 -10.88 1.20
N ARG A 187 -3.69 -10.28 0.50
CA ARG A 187 -5.11 -10.56 0.75
C ARG A 187 -5.46 -12.02 0.46
N TYR A 188 -5.00 -12.56 -0.67
CA TYR A 188 -5.27 -13.94 -1.05
C TYR A 188 -4.73 -14.94 0.00
N GLN A 189 -3.53 -14.71 0.54
CA GLN A 189 -2.98 -15.51 1.63
C GLN A 189 -3.83 -15.49 2.90
N ILE A 190 -4.44 -14.35 3.23
CA ILE A 190 -5.37 -14.24 4.37
C ILE A 190 -6.64 -15.05 4.09
N LEU A 191 -7.20 -14.96 2.88
CA LEU A 191 -8.39 -15.70 2.48
C LEU A 191 -8.16 -17.22 2.51
N LEU A 192 -6.99 -17.70 2.07
CA LEU A 192 -6.61 -19.11 2.16
C LEU A 192 -6.56 -19.61 3.60
N LYS A 193 -5.96 -18.83 4.51
CA LYS A 193 -5.91 -19.18 5.94
C LYS A 193 -7.30 -19.28 6.54
N LYS A 194 -8.18 -18.32 6.23
CA LYS A 194 -9.57 -18.30 6.70
C LYS A 194 -10.35 -19.53 6.19
N ALA A 195 -10.23 -19.85 4.90
CA ALA A 195 -10.89 -21.02 4.31
C ALA A 195 -10.38 -22.35 4.90
N ASN A 196 -9.09 -22.44 5.22
CA ASN A 196 -8.53 -23.63 5.87
C ASN A 196 -9.02 -23.76 7.31
N GLN A 197 -9.13 -22.65 8.05
CA GLN A 197 -9.69 -22.63 9.40
C GLN A 197 -11.16 -23.07 9.42
N GLU A 198 -11.96 -22.57 8.48
CA GLU A 198 -13.38 -22.94 8.35
C GLU A 198 -13.55 -24.43 8.00
N LYS A 199 -12.66 -25.01 7.18
CA LYS A 199 -12.64 -26.46 6.89
C LYS A 199 -12.18 -27.34 8.06
N THR A 200 -11.36 -26.82 8.97
CA THR A 200 -10.89 -27.56 10.15
C THR A 200 -11.89 -27.58 11.33
N VAL A 201 -13.01 -26.84 11.25
CA VAL A 201 -13.99 -26.72 12.35
C VAL A 201 -15.17 -27.71 12.21
N GLU A 202 -15.26 -28.48 11.12
CA GLU A 202 -16.24 -29.57 10.97
C GLU A 202 -15.60 -30.96 11.13
N ILE A 203 -15.01 -31.24 12.29
CA ILE A 203 -14.96 -32.61 12.83
C ILE A 203 -15.32 -32.51 14.31
N LYS A 204 -16.60 -32.69 14.64
CA LYS A 204 -16.99 -33.13 15.98
C LYS A 204 -16.74 -34.63 16.03
N PRO A 205 -15.84 -35.15 16.87
CA PRO A 205 -15.85 -36.58 17.17
C PRO A 205 -17.21 -36.91 17.79
N LEU A 206 -17.89 -37.90 17.22
CA LEU A 206 -19.02 -38.54 17.89
C LEU A 206 -18.50 -39.06 19.24
N TYR A 207 -19.21 -38.70 20.32
CA TYR A 207 -18.98 -39.24 21.64
C TYR A 207 -18.90 -40.78 21.57
N VAL A 208 -17.75 -41.36 21.91
CA VAL A 208 -17.55 -42.80 22.08
C VAL A 208 -17.54 -43.09 23.59
N PRO A 209 -18.53 -43.84 24.13
CA PRO A 209 -18.57 -44.20 25.55
C PRO A 209 -17.34 -44.98 26.02
N GLU A 210 -16.95 -44.75 27.27
CA GLU A 210 -15.67 -45.11 27.90
C GLU A 210 -15.53 -46.60 28.26
N GLU A 211 -16.15 -47.50 27.50
CA GLU A 211 -16.25 -48.93 27.84
C GLU A 211 -15.40 -49.86 26.97
N THR A 212 -14.62 -49.32 26.02
CA THR A 212 -13.76 -50.13 25.12
C THR A 212 -12.25 -49.98 25.33
N LYS A 213 -11.80 -49.25 26.36
CA LYS A 213 -10.34 -49.09 26.62
C LYS A 213 -9.63 -50.30 27.23
N ASN A 214 -10.35 -51.34 27.61
CA ASN A 214 -9.74 -52.58 28.10
C ASN A 214 -9.89 -53.70 27.07
N SER A 215 -9.14 -53.64 25.98
CA SER A 215 -8.41 -54.80 25.45
C SER A 215 -7.58 -54.40 24.23
N LEU A 216 -6.37 -54.96 24.18
CA LEU A 216 -5.42 -54.99 23.04
C LEU A 216 -4.36 -53.89 23.04
N VAL A 217 -3.41 -54.05 23.95
CA VAL A 217 -1.99 -53.72 23.72
C VAL A 217 -1.51 -54.52 22.50
N LEU A 218 -0.87 -53.88 21.52
CA LEU A 218 0.28 -54.42 20.77
C LEU A 218 1.03 -53.30 20.04
N ASN A 219 2.22 -52.99 20.59
CA ASN A 219 3.43 -52.34 20.07
C ASN A 219 3.48 -51.84 18.59
N SER A 220 3.96 -50.60 18.40
CA SER A 220 5.02 -50.34 17.40
C SER A 220 5.81 -49.03 17.70
N PRO A 221 7.16 -49.08 17.73
CA PRO A 221 8.04 -47.97 18.02
C PRO A 221 8.48 -47.24 16.73
N PHE A 222 7.93 -46.05 16.46
CA PHE A 222 8.46 -45.17 15.42
C PHE A 222 8.08 -43.71 15.69
N LEU A 223 8.69 -43.12 16.72
CA LEU A 223 8.62 -41.69 17.01
C LEU A 223 9.94 -41.22 17.65
N ALA A 224 11.04 -41.63 17.04
CA ALA A 224 12.35 -41.01 17.19
C ALA A 224 12.74 -40.59 15.77
N ASP A 225 12.76 -39.28 15.54
CA ASP A 225 13.55 -38.53 14.53
C ASP A 225 12.84 -37.20 14.22
N LEU A 226 12.91 -36.29 15.20
CA LEU A 226 12.77 -34.86 14.99
C LEU A 226 14.15 -34.24 15.21
N GLU A 227 14.86 -33.89 14.15
CA GLU A 227 15.87 -32.83 14.14
C GLU A 227 16.18 -32.38 12.70
N GLY A 228 16.09 -31.07 12.46
CA GLY A 228 16.76 -30.43 11.32
C GLY A 228 15.91 -29.55 10.41
N ASP A 229 15.98 -28.24 10.65
CA ASP A 229 15.82 -27.14 9.68
C ASP A 229 14.45 -26.85 9.04
N GLU A 230 13.60 -26.14 9.77
CA GLU A 230 12.64 -25.20 9.16
C GLU A 230 12.35 -23.95 10.02
N LEU A 231 13.38 -23.44 10.70
CA LEU A 231 13.30 -22.24 11.55
C LEU A 231 13.96 -20.99 10.94
N SER A 232 14.00 -20.88 9.61
CA SER A 232 14.49 -19.67 8.91
C SER A 232 13.39 -18.84 8.23
N GLU A 233 12.13 -19.29 8.23
CA GLU A 233 11.04 -18.59 7.53
C GLU A 233 10.27 -17.59 8.44
N TRP A 234 10.52 -17.60 9.75
CA TRP A 234 9.86 -16.72 10.71
C TRP A 234 10.55 -15.36 10.83
N GLU A 235 11.88 -15.29 10.80
CA GLU A 235 12.60 -14.03 11.03
C GLU A 235 12.41 -12.99 9.91
N PHE A 236 11.91 -13.39 8.74
CA PHE A 236 11.57 -12.47 7.65
C PHE A 236 10.17 -11.86 7.76
N LYS A 237 9.25 -12.48 8.54
CA LYS A 237 7.85 -12.03 8.65
C LYS A 237 7.68 -10.82 9.56
N THR A 238 8.56 -10.58 10.51
CA THR A 238 8.48 -9.44 11.45
C THR A 238 8.75 -8.08 10.79
N GLU A 239 9.57 -8.00 9.74
CA GLU A 239 9.82 -6.75 9.00
C GLU A 239 8.63 -6.35 8.11
N ILE A 240 7.86 -7.32 7.57
CA ILE A 240 6.66 -7.02 6.76
C ILE A 240 5.50 -6.51 7.64
N TYR A 241 5.31 -7.06 8.84
CA TYR A 241 4.29 -6.54 9.78
C TYR A 241 4.63 -5.12 10.29
N ALA A 242 5.91 -4.76 10.37
CA ALA A 242 6.33 -3.39 10.70
C ALA A 242 6.02 -2.39 9.57
N GLU A 243 6.14 -2.78 8.30
CA GLU A 243 5.74 -1.94 7.16
C GLU A 243 4.22 -1.82 7.04
N MET A 244 3.47 -2.88 7.39
CA MET A 244 2.00 -2.85 7.45
C MET A 244 1.49 -1.84 8.49
N ASN A 245 2.09 -1.78 9.68
CA ASN A 245 1.68 -0.83 10.73
C ASN A 245 2.04 0.64 10.45
N MET A 246 2.97 0.92 9.53
CA MET A 246 3.30 2.29 9.13
C MET A 246 2.42 2.84 7.99
N CYS A 247 1.62 2.00 7.33
CA CYS A 247 0.66 2.45 6.31
C CYS A 247 -0.75 2.69 6.86
N TYR A 248 -1.00 2.36 8.13
CA TYR A 248 -2.31 2.45 8.80
C TYR A 248 -2.33 3.41 10.02
N LYS A 249 -1.49 4.44 10.02
CA LYS A 249 -1.60 5.59 10.94
C LYS A 249 -1.46 6.91 10.20
#